data_AF-A0A1W9REW9-F1
#
_entry.id   AF-A0A1W9REW9-F1
#
_cell.length_a   1.000
_cell.length_b   1.000
_cell.length_c   1.000
_cell.angle_alpha   90.00
_cell.angle_beta   90.00
_cell.angle_gamma   90.00
#
_symmetry.space_group_name_H-M   'P 1'
#
loop_
_entity.id
_entity.type
_entity.pdbx_description
1 polymer ?
#
loop_
_entity_poly.entity_id
_entity_poly.type
_entity_poly.pdbx_seq_one_letter_code
_entity_poly.pdbx_strand_id
1 'polypeptide(L)'
;MYFPKSPHAFKFISLKKLIPGYYKIFGQMTPVERLQGVDISEFTDRYGNTKNVRIKRLVKTLDFVNKLGLFKEDPIINVYITKSKKVSRIIDRVQKRWTIENGDLCLKCDYKGLAKLYYHRQLISKNQGLNIAFFANGEWCDSSHSEWKIRKVRKNILEIIVPIKKLNIYQRWKLILKPNMLRWKVYTWFDPKKIVEEMKMGVLFIPEVYKFWRAEKIGGELSDPEEKWKSIILSQKELTILPQLDYAEIYPELNFNIWDHSFPDWKLRLETSSRSYDFRYVNIWTKLSYDVLQNYGHRIYTELDLGIFPFEKDHIIQIQKRDESRLRKIYPSDWDSEDLNIEVLSLSRRKAEIFINERKIRLFYNNKELTESLGVNFVFVHNRNIYEDSNATEWRILRTGEKNAVIEANWSDLPVSLKWELKLVREGFLVAIVFNLPPRFPIQEMKWGILLNSCYRYWEAGDIRGYLPFPEENKWIEIPVKSRNNCNLVLYPENERFPVIQIQEPQRSKLQLEVSASKQVTGVFFRCVPRTGSASILRERVRIKLRSSENKN
;
A
#
# COMPACT_ATOMS: atom_id res chain seq x y z
N MET A 1 2.20 6.36 56.26
CA MET A 1 1.29 7.51 56.45
C MET A 1 -0.15 7.08 56.16
N TYR A 2 -1.06 7.43 57.07
CA TYR A 2 -2.49 7.11 57.03
C TYR A 2 -3.21 8.06 56.05
N PHE A 3 -4.12 7.57 55.20
CA PHE A 3 -4.97 8.46 54.43
C PHE A 3 -5.95 9.18 55.37
N PRO A 4 -5.99 10.52 55.38
CA PRO A 4 -6.92 11.24 56.21
C PRO A 4 -8.35 11.00 55.71
N LYS A 5 -9.30 10.88 56.65
CA LYS A 5 -10.73 10.65 56.36
C LYS A 5 -11.39 11.80 55.58
N SER A 6 -10.71 12.95 55.46
CA SER A 6 -11.21 14.18 54.83
C SER A 6 -10.27 14.72 53.73
N PRO A 7 -10.78 15.12 52.55
CA PRO A 7 -10.01 15.78 51.48
C PRO A 7 -9.34 17.10 51.90
N HIS A 8 -9.81 17.74 52.97
CA HIS A 8 -9.25 19.01 53.45
C HIS A 8 -7.89 18.86 54.14
N ALA A 9 -7.51 17.65 54.55
CA ALA A 9 -6.20 17.40 55.17
C ALA A 9 -5.02 17.57 54.19
N PHE A 10 -5.26 17.58 52.88
CA PHE A 10 -4.22 17.88 51.89
C PHE A 10 -3.86 19.37 51.81
N LYS A 11 -4.70 20.28 52.33
CA LYS A 11 -4.37 21.73 52.37
C LYS A 11 -3.25 22.08 53.35
N PHE A 12 -3.03 21.24 54.37
CA PHE A 12 -2.06 21.51 55.44
C PHE A 12 -0.65 20.93 55.18
N ILE A 13 -0.48 20.12 54.14
CA ILE A 13 0.83 19.55 53.80
C ILE A 13 1.42 20.39 52.67
N SER A 14 2.37 21.26 53.00
CA SER A 14 3.14 22.10 52.09
C SER A 14 4.06 21.25 51.18
N LEU A 15 3.48 20.49 50.25
CA LEU A 15 4.19 19.56 49.38
C LEU A 15 4.73 20.27 48.13
N LYS A 16 5.81 21.03 48.30
CA LYS A 16 6.78 21.29 47.20
C LYS A 16 8.13 20.60 47.39
N LYS A 17 8.41 19.98 48.55
CA LYS A 17 9.75 19.42 48.84
C LYS A 17 9.81 17.96 49.34
N LEU A 18 8.70 17.26 49.51
CA LEU A 18 8.69 15.89 50.05
C LEU A 18 7.70 15.01 49.29
N ILE A 19 7.99 14.64 48.05
CA ILE A 19 7.22 13.58 47.37
C ILE A 19 7.85 12.25 47.82
N PRO A 20 7.19 11.42 48.65
CA PRO A 20 7.73 10.12 49.02
C PRO A 20 7.55 9.16 47.85
N GLY A 21 8.57 8.37 47.52
CA GLY A 21 8.56 7.37 46.44
C GLY A 21 7.53 6.23 46.60
N TYR A 22 6.76 6.19 47.70
CA TYR A 22 5.80 5.13 48.02
C TYR A 22 4.52 5.70 48.66
N TYR A 23 3.35 5.18 48.27
CA TYR A 23 2.05 5.44 48.89
C TYR A 23 1.47 4.16 49.50
N LYS A 24 0.88 4.26 50.71
CA LYS A 24 0.23 3.12 51.36
C LYS A 24 -1.26 3.04 51.01
N ILE A 25 -1.65 2.19 50.07
CA ILE A 25 -3.05 2.00 49.64
C ILE A 25 -3.67 0.88 50.47
N PHE A 26 -4.64 1.23 51.33
CA PHE A 26 -5.41 0.30 52.16
C PHE A 26 -4.60 -0.74 52.98
N GLY A 27 -3.32 -0.48 53.27
CA GLY A 27 -2.49 -1.38 54.08
C GLY A 27 -1.17 -1.79 53.41
N GLN A 28 -1.07 -1.72 52.08
CA GLN A 28 0.14 -2.06 51.33
C GLN A 28 0.88 -0.82 50.84
N MET A 29 2.21 -0.79 50.99
CA MET A 29 3.09 0.26 50.49
C MET A 29 3.40 0.00 49.01
N THR A 30 2.91 0.84 48.12
CA THR A 30 3.09 0.73 46.67
C THR A 30 3.84 1.95 46.14
N PRO A 31 4.93 1.78 45.36
CA PRO A 31 5.63 2.90 44.73
C PRO A 31 4.69 3.76 43.87
N VAL A 32 4.89 5.07 43.86
CA VAL A 32 4.07 6.01 43.03
C VAL A 32 4.11 5.64 41.54
N GLU A 33 5.26 5.15 41.10
CA GLU A 33 5.51 4.71 39.72
C GLU A 33 4.69 3.45 39.35
N ARG A 34 4.31 2.63 40.33
CA ARG A 34 3.45 1.44 40.15
C ARG A 34 1.95 1.75 40.24
N LEU A 35 1.55 3.01 40.40
CA LEU A 35 0.15 3.42 40.24
C LEU A 35 -0.31 3.48 38.77
N GLN A 36 0.61 3.23 37.84
CA GLN A 36 0.29 2.86 36.47
C GLN A 36 -0.26 1.43 36.48
N GLY A 37 -1.58 1.26 36.37
CA GLY A 37 -2.19 -0.05 36.13
C GLY A 37 -3.04 -0.55 37.29
N VAL A 38 -3.71 0.34 38.03
CA VAL A 38 -4.55 -0.09 39.16
C VAL A 38 -5.71 -0.94 38.63
N ASP A 39 -5.61 -2.25 38.85
CA ASP A 39 -6.70 -3.18 38.63
C ASP A 39 -7.68 -3.09 39.80
N ILE A 40 -8.86 -2.52 39.56
CA ILE A 40 -9.84 -2.35 40.62
C ILE A 40 -10.49 -3.69 41.05
N SER A 41 -10.20 -4.81 40.36
CA SER A 41 -10.65 -6.16 40.71
C SER A 41 -10.10 -6.64 42.07
N GLU A 42 -8.91 -6.17 42.44
CA GLU A 42 -8.34 -6.39 43.78
C GLU A 42 -9.15 -5.70 44.90
N PHE A 43 -10.12 -4.86 44.52
CA PHE A 43 -10.90 -4.03 45.44
C PHE A 43 -12.39 -4.42 45.48
N THR A 44 -12.78 -5.44 44.72
CA THR A 44 -14.03 -6.20 44.85
C THR A 44 -13.81 -7.39 45.79
N ASP A 45 -14.79 -7.73 46.63
CA ASP A 45 -14.73 -9.04 47.29
C ASP A 45 -14.94 -10.18 46.26
N ARG A 46 -14.76 -11.42 46.69
CA ARG A 46 -14.96 -12.65 45.90
C ARG A 46 -16.38 -12.82 45.30
N TYR A 47 -17.31 -11.90 45.58
CA TYR A 47 -18.66 -11.86 45.02
C TYR A 47 -18.90 -10.62 44.12
N GLY A 48 -17.85 -9.85 43.81
CA GLY A 48 -17.96 -8.63 42.99
C GLY A 48 -18.52 -7.41 43.75
N ASN A 49 -18.73 -7.50 45.06
CA ASN A 49 -19.29 -6.39 45.83
C ASN A 49 -18.20 -5.43 46.26
N THR A 50 -18.18 -4.26 45.64
CA THR A 50 -17.38 -3.12 46.09
C THR A 50 -18.15 -2.35 47.16
N LYS A 51 -17.61 -2.28 48.40
CA LYS A 51 -18.11 -1.30 49.38
C LYS A 51 -18.02 0.09 48.74
N ASN A 52 -19.17 0.70 48.42
CA ASN A 52 -19.34 2.02 47.76
C ASN A 52 -18.36 3.12 48.27
N VAL A 53 -17.92 3.02 49.52
CA VAL A 53 -16.95 3.92 50.16
C VAL A 53 -15.54 3.79 49.58
N ARG A 54 -15.06 2.58 49.23
CA ARG A 54 -13.70 2.35 48.70
C ARG A 54 -13.53 2.91 47.29
N ILE A 55 -14.50 2.68 46.41
CA ILE A 55 -14.54 3.30 45.08
C ILE A 55 -14.61 4.83 45.19
N LYS A 56 -15.51 5.37 46.03
CA LYS A 56 -15.60 6.85 46.22
C LYS A 56 -14.27 7.46 46.68
N ARG A 57 -13.48 6.74 47.50
CA ARG A 57 -12.15 7.19 47.94
C ARG A 57 -11.12 7.11 46.82
N LEU A 58 -11.01 5.98 46.12
CA LEU A 58 -10.11 5.81 44.97
C LEU A 58 -10.33 6.91 43.94
N VAL A 59 -11.61 7.17 43.61
CA VAL A 59 -12.00 8.22 42.67
C VAL A 59 -11.60 9.61 43.15
N LYS A 60 -11.89 9.96 44.41
CA LYS A 60 -11.49 11.27 44.95
C LYS A 60 -9.98 11.43 44.93
N THR A 61 -9.23 10.38 45.21
CA THR A 61 -7.77 10.38 45.12
C THR A 61 -7.32 10.60 43.68
N LEU A 62 -7.87 9.88 42.70
CA LEU A 62 -7.53 10.07 41.29
C LEU A 62 -7.86 11.48 40.78
N ASP A 63 -9.03 12.03 41.12
CA ASP A 63 -9.43 13.40 40.75
C ASP A 63 -8.52 14.46 41.40
N PHE A 64 -8.09 14.22 42.64
CA PHE A 64 -7.21 15.12 43.37
C PHE A 64 -5.76 15.08 42.84
N VAL A 65 -5.20 13.89 42.62
CA VAL A 65 -3.84 13.73 42.08
C VAL A 65 -3.76 14.30 40.66
N ASN A 66 -4.81 14.14 39.85
CA ASN A 66 -4.91 14.75 38.53
C ASN A 66 -4.95 16.30 38.60
N LYS A 67 -5.76 16.88 39.49
CA LYS A 67 -5.81 18.35 39.71
C LYS A 67 -4.48 18.95 40.15
N LEU A 68 -3.67 18.19 40.88
CA LEU A 68 -2.36 18.65 41.34
C LEU A 68 -1.26 18.51 40.29
N GLY A 69 -1.53 17.93 39.11
CA GLY A 69 -0.52 17.71 38.08
C GLY A 69 0.64 16.83 38.54
N LEU A 70 0.42 16.00 39.56
CA LEU A 70 1.47 15.17 40.18
C LEU A 70 1.89 13.99 39.29
N PHE A 71 1.14 13.74 38.23
CA PHE A 71 1.49 12.78 37.22
C PHE A 71 2.25 13.47 36.09
N LYS A 72 3.47 12.99 35.79
CA LYS A 72 4.15 13.31 34.53
C LYS A 72 3.39 12.72 33.32
N GLU A 73 2.62 11.64 33.53
CA GLU A 73 1.88 10.85 32.52
C GLU A 73 0.55 10.33 33.10
N ASP A 74 -0.53 10.28 32.31
CA ASP A 74 -1.85 9.84 32.77
C ASP A 74 -1.83 8.38 33.31
N PRO A 75 -2.28 8.11 34.55
CA PRO A 75 -2.20 6.79 35.17
C PRO A 75 -3.18 5.81 34.52
N ILE A 76 -2.84 4.53 34.41
CA ILE A 76 -3.73 3.48 33.89
C ILE A 76 -4.77 3.08 34.94
N ILE A 77 -6.06 3.07 34.58
CA ILE A 77 -7.18 2.74 35.48
C ILE A 77 -8.11 1.72 34.80
N ASN A 78 -8.23 0.50 35.36
CA ASN A 78 -9.25 -0.47 34.93
C ASN A 78 -10.55 -0.22 35.69
N VAL A 79 -11.71 -0.37 35.03
CA VAL A 79 -13.01 -0.04 35.65
C VAL A 79 -14.10 -1.04 35.25
N TYR A 80 -14.87 -1.56 36.22
CA TYR A 80 -15.97 -2.53 36.03
C TYR A 80 -17.35 -1.90 36.18
N ILE A 81 -18.34 -2.47 35.48
CA ILE A 81 -19.75 -2.04 35.45
C ILE A 81 -20.34 -2.00 36.88
N THR A 82 -21.10 -0.95 37.17
CA THR A 82 -21.72 -0.71 38.48
C THR A 82 -23.10 -0.12 38.33
N LYS A 83 -24.01 -0.47 39.27
CA LYS A 83 -25.36 0.10 39.36
C LYS A 83 -25.37 1.52 39.97
N SER A 84 -24.25 1.98 40.53
CA SER A 84 -24.17 3.29 41.17
C SER A 84 -24.00 4.41 40.13
N LYS A 85 -25.05 5.20 39.88
CA LYS A 85 -25.03 6.34 38.93
C LYS A 85 -23.81 7.27 39.11
N LYS A 86 -23.40 7.52 40.36
CA LYS A 86 -22.22 8.35 40.64
C LYS A 86 -20.93 7.71 40.15
N VAL A 87 -20.75 6.41 40.42
CA VAL A 87 -19.58 5.65 39.96
C VAL A 87 -19.62 5.53 38.44
N SER A 88 -20.76 5.19 37.82
CA SER A 88 -20.90 5.12 36.36
C SER A 88 -20.45 6.39 35.64
N ARG A 89 -20.76 7.59 36.17
CA ARG A 89 -20.26 8.86 35.62
C ARG A 89 -18.73 8.99 35.65
N ILE A 90 -18.09 8.40 36.64
CA ILE A 90 -16.63 8.39 36.77
C ILE A 90 -16.02 7.35 35.85
N ILE A 91 -16.62 6.16 35.75
CA ILE A 91 -16.25 5.14 34.76
C ILE A 91 -16.27 5.77 33.38
N ASP A 92 -17.36 6.46 33.04
CA ASP A 92 -17.54 7.14 31.77
C ASP A 92 -16.46 8.22 31.56
N ARG A 93 -16.12 9.01 32.59
CA ARG A 93 -15.02 9.99 32.53
C ARG A 93 -13.66 9.32 32.29
N VAL A 94 -13.39 8.18 32.92
CA VAL A 94 -12.15 7.41 32.73
C VAL A 94 -12.10 6.79 31.33
N GLN A 95 -13.20 6.20 30.86
CA GLN A 95 -13.30 5.62 29.52
C GLN A 95 -13.18 6.67 28.42
N LYS A 96 -13.72 7.87 28.63
CA LYS A 96 -13.66 8.99 27.67
C LYS A 96 -12.36 9.81 27.73
N ARG A 97 -11.46 9.51 28.66
CA ARG A 97 -10.28 10.36 28.91
C ARG A 97 -9.33 10.42 27.71
N TRP A 98 -9.22 9.33 26.96
CA TRP A 98 -8.41 9.22 25.75
C TRP A 98 -9.28 9.07 24.50
N THR A 99 -10.49 9.62 24.59
CA THR A 99 -11.40 9.76 23.45
C THR A 99 -11.33 11.18 22.93
N ILE A 100 -11.19 11.34 21.62
CA ILE A 100 -11.36 12.63 20.94
C ILE A 100 -12.50 12.54 19.94
N GLU A 101 -13.27 13.61 19.83
CA GLU A 101 -14.51 13.65 19.03
C GLU A 101 -14.57 14.96 18.25
N ASN A 102 -15.04 14.89 17.01
CA ASN A 102 -15.30 16.05 16.16
C ASN A 102 -16.36 15.70 15.12
N GLY A 103 -17.55 16.31 15.21
CA GLY A 103 -18.68 15.94 14.37
C GLY A 103 -19.06 14.48 14.58
N ASP A 104 -19.13 13.73 13.48
CA ASP A 104 -19.51 12.31 13.45
C ASP A 104 -18.34 11.37 13.74
N LEU A 105 -17.12 11.90 13.84
CA LEU A 105 -15.93 11.13 14.10
C LEU A 105 -15.59 11.05 15.58
N CYS A 106 -15.16 9.86 15.98
CA CYS A 106 -14.67 9.57 17.32
C CYS A 106 -13.46 8.64 17.24
N LEU A 107 -12.37 8.99 17.90
CA LEU A 107 -11.19 8.14 18.07
C LEU A 107 -11.04 7.79 19.55
N LYS A 108 -10.98 6.50 19.86
CA LYS A 108 -10.79 5.98 21.21
C LYS A 108 -9.45 5.26 21.32
N CYS A 109 -8.59 5.74 22.20
CA CYS A 109 -7.30 5.12 22.46
C CYS A 109 -7.23 4.48 23.85
N ASP A 110 -6.33 3.52 24.03
CA ASP A 110 -5.93 3.03 25.34
C ASP A 110 -4.43 2.82 25.49
N TYR A 111 -4.00 2.60 26.73
CA TYR A 111 -2.60 2.41 27.08
C TYR A 111 -2.02 1.07 26.60
N LYS A 112 -2.86 0.12 26.19
CA LYS A 112 -2.46 -1.21 25.70
C LYS A 112 -2.26 -1.21 24.19
N GLY A 113 -2.24 -0.03 23.58
CA GLY A 113 -1.99 0.13 22.16
C GLY A 113 -3.18 -0.09 21.25
N LEU A 114 -4.39 0.19 21.75
CA LEU A 114 -5.58 0.34 20.91
C LEU A 114 -5.78 1.80 20.51
N ALA A 115 -6.15 2.02 19.25
CA ALA A 115 -6.59 3.29 18.68
C ALA A 115 -7.70 3.03 17.67
N LYS A 116 -8.94 2.91 18.16
CA LYS A 116 -10.13 2.56 17.38
C LYS A 116 -10.88 3.77 16.88
N LEU A 117 -11.26 3.72 15.61
CA LEU A 117 -11.94 4.80 14.90
C LEU A 117 -13.41 4.48 14.69
N TYR A 118 -14.26 5.48 14.90
CA TYR A 118 -15.71 5.39 14.79
C TYR A 118 -16.26 6.52 13.92
N TYR A 119 -17.31 6.21 13.14
CA TYR A 119 -18.10 7.14 12.34
C TYR A 119 -19.59 6.94 12.66
N HIS A 120 -20.32 8.00 13.00
CA HIS A 120 -21.70 7.92 13.51
C HIS A 120 -21.90 6.85 14.60
N ARG A 121 -20.92 6.71 15.50
CA ARG A 121 -20.86 5.67 16.55
C ARG A 121 -20.66 4.23 16.06
N GLN A 122 -20.61 3.99 14.76
CA GLN A 122 -20.24 2.71 14.18
C GLN A 122 -18.72 2.55 14.20
N LEU A 123 -18.22 1.39 14.64
CA LEU A 123 -16.80 1.08 14.59
C LEU A 123 -16.40 0.84 13.13
N ILE A 124 -15.41 1.57 12.62
CA ILE A 124 -14.96 1.45 11.23
C ILE A 124 -13.58 0.81 11.09
N SER A 125 -12.82 0.75 12.18
CA SER A 125 -11.51 0.08 12.25
C SER A 125 -11.59 -1.28 12.95
N LYS A 126 -10.74 -2.25 12.62
CA LYS A 126 -10.69 -3.58 13.25
C LYS A 126 -9.44 -3.74 14.14
N ASN A 127 -9.49 -4.67 15.09
CA ASN A 127 -8.41 -4.97 16.05
C ASN A 127 -7.83 -3.73 16.76
N GLN A 128 -6.53 -3.44 16.58
CA GLN A 128 -5.84 -2.29 17.16
C GLN A 128 -6.32 -0.96 16.58
N GLY A 129 -6.88 -0.98 15.37
CA GLY A 129 -7.28 0.20 14.61
C GLY A 129 -6.10 0.87 13.92
N LEU A 130 -5.55 1.94 14.48
CA LEU A 130 -4.30 2.54 13.99
C LEU A 130 -3.10 1.71 14.45
N ASN A 131 -2.20 1.37 13.54
CA ASN A 131 -1.03 0.56 13.86
C ASN A 131 0.21 0.99 13.10
N ILE A 132 1.37 0.85 13.75
CA ILE A 132 2.68 0.92 13.09
C ILE A 132 3.44 -0.36 13.38
N ALA A 133 3.90 -1.03 12.33
CA ALA A 133 4.66 -2.27 12.39
C ALA A 133 6.05 -2.09 11.78
N PHE A 134 7.01 -2.85 12.28
CA PHE A 134 8.42 -2.83 11.91
C PHE A 134 8.89 -4.25 11.64
N PHE A 135 9.61 -4.44 10.55
CA PHE A 135 10.29 -5.70 10.27
C PHE A 135 11.77 -5.56 10.60
N ALA A 136 12.29 -6.44 11.44
CA ALA A 136 13.69 -6.44 11.85
C ALA A 136 14.12 -7.83 12.30
N ASN A 137 15.28 -8.29 11.81
CA ASN A 137 15.86 -9.60 12.15
C ASN A 137 14.90 -10.76 11.86
N GLY A 138 14.20 -10.72 10.73
CA GLY A 138 13.26 -11.79 10.33
C GLY A 138 11.92 -11.80 11.07
N GLU A 139 11.64 -10.83 11.94
CA GLU A 139 10.40 -10.79 12.73
C GLU A 139 9.67 -9.45 12.63
N TRP A 140 8.34 -9.50 12.73
CA TRP A 140 7.50 -8.32 12.87
C TRP A 140 7.34 -7.92 14.35
N CYS A 141 7.45 -6.62 14.62
CA CYS A 141 7.13 -6.02 15.90
C CYS A 141 6.29 -4.77 15.66
N ASP A 142 5.24 -4.54 16.45
CA ASP A 142 4.33 -3.43 16.21
C ASP A 142 3.98 -2.66 17.48
N SER A 143 3.41 -1.48 17.26
CA SER A 143 3.04 -0.50 18.29
C SER A 143 2.10 -1.04 19.37
N SER A 144 1.31 -2.07 19.11
CA SER A 144 0.32 -2.59 20.08
C SER A 144 0.89 -3.44 21.20
N HIS A 145 2.12 -3.92 21.05
CA HIS A 145 2.82 -4.67 22.09
C HIS A 145 3.54 -3.76 23.10
N SER A 146 3.25 -2.46 23.07
CA SER A 146 3.90 -1.43 23.89
C SER A 146 2.91 -0.76 24.83
N GLU A 147 3.38 -0.34 26.01
CA GLU A 147 2.60 0.49 26.92
C GLU A 147 2.63 1.95 26.46
N TRP A 148 1.48 2.45 26.01
CA TRP A 148 1.34 3.79 25.47
C TRP A 148 1.19 4.82 26.57
N LYS A 149 1.92 5.92 26.42
CA LYS A 149 1.78 7.09 27.27
C LYS A 149 0.95 8.13 26.51
N ILE A 150 -0.30 8.30 26.92
CA ILE A 150 -1.27 9.13 26.20
C ILE A 150 -1.52 10.43 26.95
N ARG A 151 -1.53 11.54 26.21
CA ARG A 151 -1.87 12.87 26.70
C ARG A 151 -2.97 13.49 25.84
N LYS A 152 -4.10 13.84 26.44
CA LYS A 152 -5.16 14.62 25.77
C LYS A 152 -4.82 16.10 25.81
N VAL A 153 -4.39 16.65 24.66
CA VAL A 153 -3.97 18.04 24.54
C VAL A 153 -5.18 18.97 24.39
N ARG A 154 -6.18 18.56 23.58
CA ARG A 154 -7.44 19.28 23.36
C ARG A 154 -8.59 18.29 23.14
N LYS A 155 -9.83 18.79 23.02
CA LYS A 155 -11.03 17.97 22.73
C LYS A 155 -10.88 17.10 21.48
N ASN A 156 -10.08 17.54 20.51
CA ASN A 156 -9.87 16.90 19.22
C ASN A 156 -8.39 16.57 18.93
N ILE A 157 -7.51 16.60 19.94
CA ILE A 157 -6.07 16.33 19.76
C ILE A 157 -5.53 15.42 20.88
N LEU A 158 -4.93 14.30 20.48
CA LEU A 158 -4.14 13.41 21.34
C LEU A 158 -2.68 13.46 20.95
N GLU A 159 -1.81 13.36 21.94
CA GLU A 159 -0.40 13.03 21.76
C GLU A 159 -0.12 11.71 22.46
N ILE A 160 0.57 10.81 21.77
CA ILE A 160 0.87 9.47 22.25
C ILE A 160 2.37 9.24 22.12
N ILE A 161 2.98 8.69 23.16
CA ILE A 161 4.35 8.22 23.14
C ILE A 161 4.33 6.69 23.18
N VAL A 162 5.01 6.07 22.21
CA VAL A 162 5.04 4.61 22.01
C VAL A 162 6.50 4.14 22.05
N PRO A 163 6.95 3.55 23.18
CA PRO A 163 8.28 2.97 23.29
C PRO A 163 8.27 1.49 22.87
N ILE A 164 8.89 1.15 21.74
CA ILE A 164 9.02 -0.23 21.26
C ILE A 164 10.36 -0.78 21.76
N LYS A 165 10.35 -1.26 23.01
CA LYS A 165 11.55 -1.68 23.75
C LYS A 165 12.37 -2.74 23.00
N LYS A 166 11.72 -3.70 22.33
CA LYS A 166 12.38 -4.79 21.59
C LYS A 166 13.36 -4.27 20.52
N LEU A 167 13.01 -3.17 19.86
CA LEU A 167 13.79 -2.56 18.78
C LEU A 167 14.51 -1.29 19.22
N ASN A 168 14.38 -0.88 20.49
CA ASN A 168 14.83 0.43 20.97
C ASN A 168 14.34 1.60 20.10
N ILE A 169 13.12 1.48 19.59
CA ILE A 169 12.46 2.52 18.80
C ILE A 169 11.58 3.34 19.72
N TYR A 170 11.61 4.65 19.54
CA TYR A 170 10.74 5.57 20.25
C TYR A 170 9.86 6.29 19.24
N GLN A 171 8.56 6.41 19.52
CA GLN A 171 7.64 7.15 18.66
C GLN A 171 6.87 8.20 19.44
N ARG A 172 6.54 9.30 18.75
CA ARG A 172 5.63 10.34 19.22
C ARG A 172 4.58 10.59 18.16
N TRP A 173 3.34 10.21 18.45
CA TRP A 173 2.20 10.40 17.58
C TRP A 173 1.46 11.65 17.99
N LYS A 174 0.98 12.41 17.01
CA LYS A 174 0.04 13.51 17.19
C LYS A 174 -1.17 13.26 16.31
N LEU A 175 -2.29 12.95 16.95
CA LEU A 175 -3.56 12.60 16.34
C LEU A 175 -4.47 13.81 16.42
N ILE A 176 -4.89 14.32 15.26
CA ILE A 176 -5.71 15.54 15.15
C ILE A 176 -7.00 15.17 14.41
N LEU A 177 -8.12 15.24 15.12
CA LEU A 177 -9.43 14.95 14.57
C LEU A 177 -10.10 16.23 14.04
N LYS A 178 -10.39 16.24 12.73
CA LYS A 178 -11.18 17.25 12.01
C LYS A 178 -12.55 16.64 11.65
N PRO A 179 -13.55 17.42 11.19
CA PRO A 179 -14.90 16.91 10.96
C PRO A 179 -14.99 15.66 10.08
N ASN A 180 -14.23 15.59 8.99
CA ASN A 180 -14.24 14.47 8.04
C ASN A 180 -12.85 13.85 7.85
N MET A 181 -11.96 14.00 8.83
CA MET A 181 -10.57 13.59 8.65
C MET A 181 -9.84 13.35 9.97
N LEU A 182 -9.07 12.26 10.04
CA LEU A 182 -8.04 12.06 11.04
C LEU A 182 -6.67 12.35 10.42
N ARG A 183 -5.97 13.33 10.98
CA ARG A 183 -4.58 13.61 10.64
C ARG A 183 -3.67 12.94 11.65
N TRP A 184 -2.81 12.05 11.18
CA TRP A 184 -1.89 11.30 12.00
C TRP A 184 -0.44 11.65 11.65
N LYS A 185 0.19 12.41 12.54
CA LYS A 185 1.61 12.77 12.44
C LYS A 185 2.43 11.86 13.35
N VAL A 186 3.50 11.28 12.83
CA VAL A 186 4.38 10.36 13.56
C VAL A 186 5.81 10.83 13.44
N TYR A 187 6.45 10.96 14.59
CA TYR A 187 7.90 11.09 14.69
C TYR A 187 8.43 9.77 15.24
N THR A 188 9.33 9.14 14.50
CA THR A 188 9.98 7.88 14.90
C THR A 188 11.48 8.13 15.05
N TRP A 189 12.04 7.71 16.17
CA TRP A 189 13.47 7.75 16.46
C TRP A 189 13.99 6.32 16.54
N PHE A 190 15.03 6.04 15.78
CA PHE A 190 15.66 4.73 15.68
C PHE A 190 16.96 4.70 16.48
N ASP A 191 17.29 3.54 17.04
CA ASP A 191 18.63 3.27 17.53
C ASP A 191 19.56 3.03 16.33
N PRO A 192 20.66 3.80 16.18
CA PRO A 192 21.64 3.60 15.11
C PRO A 192 22.22 2.19 15.01
N LYS A 193 22.20 1.43 16.11
CA LYS A 193 22.77 0.08 16.21
C LYS A 193 21.78 -1.02 15.81
N LYS A 194 20.51 -0.69 15.60
CA LYS A 194 19.47 -1.66 15.23
C LYS A 194 19.11 -1.53 13.76
N ILE A 195 19.16 -2.65 13.06
CA ILE A 195 18.73 -2.72 11.67
C ILE A 195 17.21 -2.93 11.69
N VAL A 196 16.50 -1.99 11.08
CA VAL A 196 15.08 -2.10 10.76
C VAL A 196 15.01 -2.11 9.26
N GLU A 197 14.40 -3.14 8.69
CA GLU A 197 14.37 -3.39 7.25
C GLU A 197 13.13 -2.76 6.62
N GLU A 198 12.00 -2.77 7.33
CA GLU A 198 10.75 -2.20 6.85
C GLU A 198 9.96 -1.50 7.96
N MET A 199 9.18 -0.49 7.57
CA MET A 199 8.19 0.17 8.42
C MET A 199 6.86 0.30 7.67
N LYS A 200 5.78 -0.07 8.37
CA LYS A 200 4.38 0.06 7.91
C LYS A 200 3.61 0.92 8.89
N MET A 201 2.86 1.90 8.42
CA MET A 201 1.98 2.73 9.24
C MET A 201 0.61 2.80 8.59
N GLY A 202 -0.46 2.47 9.30
CA GLY A 202 -1.75 2.37 8.64
C GLY A 202 -2.93 2.12 9.54
N VAL A 203 -4.05 1.79 8.89
CA VAL A 203 -5.33 1.51 9.55
C VAL A 203 -5.80 0.11 9.19
N LEU A 204 -6.13 -0.63 10.25
CA LEU A 204 -6.75 -1.94 10.21
C LEU A 204 -8.27 -1.74 10.08
N PHE A 205 -8.90 -2.33 9.08
CA PHE A 205 -10.33 -2.15 8.79
C PHE A 205 -11.05 -3.48 8.56
N ILE A 206 -12.38 -3.40 8.59
CA ILE A 206 -13.30 -4.55 8.65
C ILE A 206 -13.43 -5.18 7.25
N PRO A 207 -12.91 -6.41 7.00
CA PRO A 207 -12.89 -7.01 5.67
C PRO A 207 -14.26 -7.20 5.04
N GLU A 208 -15.25 -7.52 5.86
CA GLU A 208 -16.62 -7.79 5.44
C GLU A 208 -17.32 -6.52 4.97
N VAL A 209 -16.93 -5.37 5.54
CA VAL A 209 -17.52 -4.08 5.21
C VAL A 209 -16.88 -3.49 3.96
N TYR A 210 -15.56 -3.47 3.90
CA TYR A 210 -14.80 -2.75 2.88
C TYR A 210 -14.23 -3.72 1.85
N LYS A 211 -14.91 -3.79 0.71
CA LYS A 211 -14.59 -4.72 -0.39
C LYS A 211 -14.04 -4.05 -1.63
N PHE A 212 -14.08 -2.72 -1.75
CA PHE A 212 -13.64 -2.05 -2.97
C PHE A 212 -12.54 -1.05 -2.69
N TRP A 213 -11.70 -0.82 -3.68
CA TRP A 213 -10.63 0.17 -3.62
C TRP A 213 -10.53 0.94 -4.92
N ARG A 214 -10.01 2.17 -4.84
CA ARG A 214 -9.81 3.06 -5.99
C ARG A 214 -8.58 3.94 -5.74
N ALA A 215 -7.69 4.01 -6.71
CA ALA A 215 -6.60 4.98 -6.75
C ALA A 215 -6.62 5.67 -8.11
N GLU A 216 -6.97 6.96 -8.15
CA GLU A 216 -7.16 7.73 -9.39
C GLU A 216 -8.07 7.00 -10.42
N LYS A 217 -7.48 6.46 -11.50
CA LYS A 217 -8.18 5.81 -12.62
C LYS A 217 -8.26 4.30 -12.47
N ILE A 218 -7.54 3.72 -11.52
CA ILE A 218 -7.54 2.29 -11.24
C ILE A 218 -8.36 2.01 -9.99
N GLY A 219 -8.86 0.79 -9.86
CA GLY A 219 -9.64 0.34 -8.73
C GLY A 219 -10.12 -1.07 -8.97
N GLY A 220 -10.71 -1.69 -7.96
CA GLY A 220 -11.20 -3.05 -8.08
C GLY A 220 -11.84 -3.54 -6.80
N GLU A 221 -12.19 -4.82 -6.82
CA GLU A 221 -12.68 -5.54 -5.65
C GLU A 221 -11.50 -6.21 -4.93
N LEU A 222 -11.60 -6.25 -3.60
CA LEU A 222 -10.69 -6.93 -2.72
C LEU A 222 -11.23 -8.32 -2.43
N SER A 223 -10.47 -9.33 -2.85
CA SER A 223 -10.76 -10.74 -2.53
C SER A 223 -10.91 -10.94 -1.02
N ASP A 224 -11.65 -11.98 -0.64
CA ASP A 224 -11.77 -12.35 0.77
C ASP A 224 -10.40 -12.73 1.36
N PRO A 225 -10.19 -12.56 2.68
CA PRO A 225 -8.95 -12.98 3.34
C PRO A 225 -8.61 -14.46 3.07
N GLU A 226 -7.40 -14.72 2.59
CA GLU A 226 -6.87 -16.08 2.31
C GLU A 226 -5.90 -16.54 3.41
N GLU A 227 -5.24 -17.68 3.30
CA GLU A 227 -4.25 -18.08 4.33
C GLU A 227 -2.94 -17.29 4.26
N LYS A 228 -2.54 -16.84 3.07
CA LYS A 228 -1.33 -16.06 2.86
C LYS A 228 -1.63 -14.56 2.83
N TRP A 229 -0.69 -13.76 3.33
CA TRP A 229 -0.73 -12.31 3.16
C TRP A 229 -0.58 -11.95 1.69
N LYS A 230 -1.35 -10.95 1.27
CA LYS A 230 -1.30 -10.45 -0.09
C LYS A 230 -1.23 -8.93 -0.08
N SER A 231 -0.44 -8.34 -0.97
CA SER A 231 -0.21 -6.89 -0.99
C SER A 231 -0.32 -6.29 -2.38
N ILE A 232 -0.92 -5.10 -2.49
CA ILE A 232 -0.88 -4.27 -3.69
C ILE A 232 -0.09 -3.01 -3.35
N ILE A 233 0.96 -2.69 -4.12
CA ILE A 233 1.75 -1.48 -3.93
C ILE A 233 1.34 -0.45 -4.99
N LEU A 234 0.81 0.67 -4.53
CA LEU A 234 0.33 1.74 -5.39
C LEU A 234 1.43 2.79 -5.51
N SER A 235 1.69 3.19 -6.76
CA SER A 235 2.59 4.31 -7.07
C SER A 235 1.92 5.67 -6.79
N GLN A 236 0.60 5.68 -6.63
CA GLN A 236 -0.20 6.83 -6.27
C GLN A 236 -0.04 7.19 -4.79
N LYS A 237 -0.26 8.47 -4.47
CA LYS A 237 -0.25 8.99 -3.09
C LYS A 237 -1.63 9.07 -2.45
N GLU A 238 -2.66 8.69 -3.20
CA GLU A 238 -4.05 8.65 -2.76
C GLU A 238 -4.68 7.29 -3.03
N LEU A 239 -5.39 6.77 -2.04
CA LEU A 239 -6.16 5.52 -2.11
C LEU A 239 -7.48 5.70 -1.40
N THR A 240 -8.58 5.42 -2.07
CA THR A 240 -9.92 5.34 -1.48
C THR A 240 -10.28 3.87 -1.26
N ILE A 241 -10.74 3.53 -0.07
CA ILE A 241 -11.37 2.26 0.27
C ILE A 241 -12.86 2.49 0.46
N LEU A 242 -13.65 1.64 -0.19
CA LEU A 242 -15.09 1.79 -0.32
C LEU A 242 -15.79 0.59 0.35
N PRO A 243 -16.89 0.81 1.09
CA PRO A 243 -17.71 -0.26 1.63
C PRO A 243 -18.39 -1.05 0.51
N GLN A 244 -18.95 -2.24 0.78
CA GLN A 244 -19.87 -2.89 -0.16
C GLN A 244 -21.23 -2.17 -0.19
N LEU A 245 -21.97 -2.31 -1.29
CA LEU A 245 -23.24 -1.61 -1.54
C LEU A 245 -24.29 -1.84 -0.43
N ASP A 246 -24.33 -3.04 0.15
CA ASP A 246 -25.27 -3.39 1.23
C ASP A 246 -25.04 -2.60 2.52
N TYR A 247 -23.85 -2.02 2.68
CA TYR A 247 -23.48 -1.20 3.82
C TYR A 247 -23.55 0.30 3.53
N ALA A 248 -24.19 0.68 2.44
CA ALA A 248 -24.40 2.06 2.12
C ALA A 248 -25.16 2.78 3.23
N GLU A 249 -24.84 4.06 3.45
CA GLU A 249 -25.42 4.91 4.50
C GLU A 249 -25.04 4.53 5.95
N ILE A 250 -24.44 3.36 6.17
CA ILE A 250 -23.95 2.91 7.49
C ILE A 250 -22.46 3.18 7.65
N TYR A 251 -21.68 2.86 6.61
CA TYR A 251 -20.23 2.99 6.63
C TYR A 251 -19.74 4.08 5.68
N PRO A 252 -18.70 4.83 6.07
CA PRO A 252 -18.12 5.88 5.24
C PRO A 252 -17.21 5.28 4.16
N GLU A 253 -16.86 6.07 3.15
CA GLU A 253 -15.65 5.83 2.37
C GLU A 253 -14.40 6.37 3.09
N LEU A 254 -13.27 5.69 2.92
CA LEU A 254 -12.01 6.00 3.58
C LEU A 254 -10.97 6.42 2.56
N ASN A 255 -10.51 7.68 2.63
CA ASN A 255 -9.50 8.23 1.74
C ASN A 255 -8.16 8.33 2.46
N PHE A 256 -7.14 7.64 1.96
CA PHE A 256 -5.78 7.66 2.48
C PHE A 256 -4.93 8.54 1.60
N ASN A 257 -4.31 9.57 2.20
CA ASN A 257 -3.45 10.51 1.48
C ASN A 257 -2.09 10.66 2.17
N ILE A 258 -1.02 10.43 1.40
CA ILE A 258 0.36 10.65 1.83
C ILE A 258 0.83 12.02 1.38
N TRP A 259 1.34 12.82 2.32
CA TRP A 259 1.90 14.14 1.99
C TRP A 259 3.29 14.02 1.37
N ASP A 260 3.60 14.86 0.38
CA ASP A 260 4.89 14.92 -0.34
C ASP A 260 6.10 15.17 0.56
N HIS A 261 5.90 15.74 1.74
CA HIS A 261 6.95 15.98 2.73
C HIS A 261 7.21 14.77 3.64
N SER A 262 6.44 13.68 3.48
CA SER A 262 6.68 12.43 4.18
C SER A 262 7.88 11.76 3.53
N PHE A 263 8.97 11.69 4.27
CA PHE A 263 10.20 11.02 3.85
C PHE A 263 10.40 9.79 4.74
N PRO A 264 10.89 8.63 4.26
CA PRO A 264 11.36 8.23 2.91
C PRO A 264 10.26 8.12 1.85
N ASP A 265 10.57 7.57 0.67
CA ASP A 265 9.62 7.35 -0.44
C ASP A 265 8.51 6.35 -0.04
N TRP A 266 7.51 6.86 0.68
CA TRP A 266 6.38 6.11 1.19
C TRP A 266 5.48 5.69 0.02
N LYS A 267 5.20 4.39 -0.06
CA LYS A 267 4.23 3.83 -1.02
C LYS A 267 2.96 3.46 -0.30
N LEU A 268 1.81 3.67 -0.95
CA LEU A 268 0.55 3.13 -0.46
C LEU A 268 0.54 1.62 -0.69
N ARG A 269 0.27 0.86 0.36
CA ARG A 269 0.20 -0.60 0.33
C ARG A 269 -1.13 -1.05 0.90
N LEU A 270 -1.86 -1.84 0.12
CA LEU A 270 -3.11 -2.45 0.52
C LEU A 270 -2.83 -3.92 0.81
N GLU A 271 -2.95 -4.32 2.07
CA GLU A 271 -2.71 -5.69 2.51
C GLU A 271 -4.00 -6.35 2.98
N THR A 272 -4.23 -7.58 2.53
CA THR A 272 -5.32 -8.41 3.05
C THR A 272 -4.70 -9.42 4.00
N SER A 273 -5.18 -9.47 5.25
CA SER A 273 -4.61 -10.38 6.25
C SER A 273 -4.89 -11.84 5.88
N SER A 274 -4.19 -12.74 6.56
CA SER A 274 -4.58 -14.14 6.55
C SER A 274 -5.95 -14.35 7.24
N ARG A 275 -6.64 -15.47 6.96
CA ARG A 275 -7.86 -15.93 7.65
C ARG A 275 -7.73 -15.92 9.16
N SER A 276 -6.51 -16.15 9.69
CA SER A 276 -6.24 -16.18 11.12
C SER A 276 -6.31 -14.82 11.82
N TYR A 277 -6.17 -13.72 11.08
CA TYR A 277 -6.14 -12.37 11.67
C TYR A 277 -7.41 -11.56 11.44
N ASP A 278 -8.19 -11.89 10.41
CA ASP A 278 -9.52 -11.32 10.14
C ASP A 278 -9.54 -9.77 10.08
N PHE A 279 -8.59 -9.16 9.37
CA PHE A 279 -8.57 -7.73 9.08
C PHE A 279 -8.01 -7.41 7.69
N ARG A 280 -8.24 -6.19 7.21
CA ARG A 280 -7.47 -5.63 6.09
C ARG A 280 -6.63 -4.48 6.60
N TYR A 281 -5.47 -4.25 5.99
CA TYR A 281 -4.52 -3.24 6.42
C TYR A 281 -4.13 -2.33 5.26
N VAL A 282 -4.69 -1.12 5.25
CA VAL A 282 -4.18 -0.07 4.37
C VAL A 282 -3.08 0.64 5.11
N ASN A 283 -1.90 0.61 4.55
CA ASN A 283 -0.73 1.20 5.16
C ASN A 283 0.08 1.99 4.14
N ILE A 284 0.83 2.95 4.67
CA ILE A 284 1.97 3.49 4.00
C ILE A 284 3.17 2.66 4.41
N TRP A 285 3.98 2.28 3.42
CA TRP A 285 5.10 1.38 3.58
C TRP A 285 6.38 1.97 3.01
N THR A 286 7.49 1.68 3.67
CA THR A 286 8.83 1.96 3.16
C THR A 286 9.80 0.88 3.59
N LYS A 287 10.75 0.58 2.70
CA LYS A 287 12.01 -0.09 3.11
C LYS A 287 12.89 0.92 3.83
N LEU A 288 13.59 0.45 4.84
CA LEU A 288 14.57 1.20 5.61
C LEU A 288 15.92 0.54 5.36
N SER A 289 16.81 1.24 4.66
CA SER A 289 18.22 0.82 4.57
C SER A 289 19.06 1.58 5.60
N TYR A 290 20.24 1.04 5.92
CA TYR A 290 21.20 1.74 6.77
C TYR A 290 21.52 3.14 6.24
N ASP A 291 21.73 3.27 4.94
CA ASP A 291 22.00 4.54 4.27
C ASP A 291 20.83 5.52 4.39
N VAL A 292 19.59 5.02 4.27
CA VAL A 292 18.40 5.84 4.53
C VAL A 292 18.48 6.37 5.97
N LEU A 293 18.62 5.50 6.97
CA LEU A 293 18.63 5.96 8.37
C LEU A 293 19.78 6.92 8.72
N GLN A 294 20.97 6.72 8.16
CA GLN A 294 22.13 7.61 8.35
C GLN A 294 21.89 9.01 7.77
N ASN A 295 21.36 9.08 6.54
CA ASN A 295 21.08 10.35 5.87
C ASN A 295 20.06 11.22 6.63
N TYR A 296 19.21 10.63 7.47
CA TYR A 296 18.17 11.36 8.23
C TYR A 296 18.42 11.41 9.73
N GLY A 297 19.65 11.13 10.17
CA GLY A 297 20.04 11.22 11.59
C GLY A 297 19.20 10.31 12.50
N HIS A 298 18.81 9.14 11.98
CA HIS A 298 18.00 8.13 12.67
C HIS A 298 16.63 8.63 13.12
N ARG A 299 16.05 9.60 12.39
CA ARG A 299 14.73 10.16 12.66
C ARG A 299 13.89 10.17 11.40
N ILE A 300 12.65 9.73 11.52
CA ILE A 300 11.68 9.74 10.43
C ILE A 300 10.45 10.53 10.88
N TYR A 301 9.98 11.42 10.02
CA TYR A 301 8.71 12.11 10.15
C TYR A 301 7.76 11.67 9.05
N THR A 302 6.56 11.27 9.46
CA THR A 302 5.54 10.77 8.54
C THR A 302 4.20 11.39 8.86
N GLU A 303 3.42 11.71 7.83
CA GLU A 303 2.07 12.23 7.96
C GLU A 303 1.10 11.47 7.06
N LEU A 304 0.05 10.92 7.66
CA LEU A 304 -1.06 10.26 6.98
C LEU A 304 -2.34 11.04 7.28
N ASP A 305 -3.00 11.51 6.22
CA ASP A 305 -4.36 12.01 6.31
C ASP A 305 -5.33 10.88 5.93
N LEU A 306 -6.23 10.55 6.86
CA LEU A 306 -7.35 9.65 6.63
C LEU A 306 -8.62 10.49 6.53
N GLY A 307 -9.05 10.77 5.31
CA GLY A 307 -10.37 11.31 5.01
C GLY A 307 -11.46 10.27 5.23
N ILE A 308 -12.57 10.69 5.80
CA ILE A 308 -13.70 9.82 6.16
C ILE A 308 -14.96 10.56 5.72
N PHE A 309 -15.57 10.10 4.63
CA PHE A 309 -16.65 10.79 3.96
C PHE A 309 -17.90 9.90 3.87
N PRO A 310 -19.11 10.48 3.79
CA PRO A 310 -20.29 9.71 3.44
C PRO A 310 -20.07 8.91 2.16
N PHE A 311 -20.50 7.66 2.15
CA PHE A 311 -20.32 6.78 1.01
C PHE A 311 -21.27 7.12 -0.15
N GLU A 312 -20.72 7.42 -1.32
CA GLU A 312 -21.48 7.65 -2.55
C GLU A 312 -21.57 6.37 -3.40
N LYS A 313 -22.78 5.81 -3.54
CA LYS A 313 -23.05 4.56 -4.28
C LYS A 313 -22.53 4.60 -5.73
N ASP A 314 -22.57 5.76 -6.36
CA ASP A 314 -22.09 5.97 -7.74
C ASP A 314 -20.61 5.63 -7.91
N HIS A 315 -19.79 5.74 -6.87
CA HIS A 315 -18.39 5.34 -6.92
C HIS A 315 -18.21 3.85 -7.23
N ILE A 316 -19.02 2.98 -6.61
CA ILE A 316 -18.99 1.54 -6.89
C ILE A 316 -19.60 1.26 -8.25
N ILE A 317 -20.71 1.91 -8.59
CA ILE A 317 -21.33 1.74 -9.91
C ILE A 317 -20.35 2.10 -11.03
N GLN A 318 -19.48 3.10 -10.85
CA GLN A 318 -18.43 3.41 -11.82
C GLN A 318 -17.34 2.34 -11.89
N ILE A 319 -16.96 1.76 -10.77
CA ILE A 319 -16.01 0.62 -10.72
C ILE A 319 -16.62 -0.58 -11.44
N GLN A 320 -17.88 -0.92 -11.13
CA GLN A 320 -18.66 -2.01 -11.71
C GLN A 320 -19.11 -1.77 -13.17
N LYS A 321 -19.27 -0.52 -13.62
CA LYS A 321 -19.56 -0.20 -15.04
C LYS A 321 -18.30 -0.25 -15.91
N ARG A 322 -17.11 -0.09 -15.32
CA ARG A 322 -15.83 -0.37 -16.00
C ARG A 322 -15.58 -1.89 -16.14
N ASP A 323 -16.43 -2.72 -15.55
CA ASP A 323 -16.22 -4.12 -15.17
C ASP A 323 -16.56 -5.15 -16.26
N GLU A 324 -17.09 -4.78 -17.42
CA GLU A 324 -17.34 -5.79 -18.48
C GLU A 324 -16.12 -6.07 -19.38
N SER A 325 -15.03 -5.29 -19.32
CA SER A 325 -13.81 -5.62 -20.07
C SER A 325 -12.47 -5.16 -19.51
N ARG A 326 -12.40 -4.41 -18.40
CA ARG A 326 -11.15 -3.85 -17.87
C ARG A 326 -10.65 -4.50 -16.58
N LEU A 327 -11.56 -5.04 -15.79
CA LEU A 327 -11.23 -5.84 -14.62
C LEU A 327 -11.43 -7.29 -15.01
N ARG A 328 -10.40 -7.92 -15.61
CA ARG A 328 -10.17 -9.28 -15.14
C ARG A 328 -9.97 -9.08 -13.64
N LYS A 329 -10.90 -9.60 -12.83
CA LYS A 329 -10.68 -9.75 -11.39
C LYS A 329 -9.22 -10.16 -11.27
N ILE A 330 -8.44 -9.46 -10.45
CA ILE A 330 -7.12 -9.97 -10.11
C ILE A 330 -7.44 -11.23 -9.31
N TYR A 331 -7.65 -12.35 -10.01
CA TYR A 331 -8.14 -13.58 -9.44
C TYR A 331 -7.00 -14.22 -8.67
N PRO A 332 -7.27 -14.86 -7.52
CA PRO A 332 -6.27 -15.52 -6.67
C PRO A 332 -5.23 -16.39 -7.40
N SER A 333 -5.54 -16.93 -8.59
CA SER A 333 -4.62 -17.71 -9.42
C SER A 333 -3.46 -16.91 -10.04
N ASP A 334 -3.56 -15.58 -10.11
CA ASP A 334 -2.44 -14.70 -10.52
C ASP A 334 -1.58 -14.28 -9.30
N TRP A 335 -1.91 -14.76 -8.08
CA TRP A 335 -1.33 -14.29 -6.81
C TRP A 335 -0.30 -15.26 -6.18
N ASP A 336 0.10 -16.33 -6.89
CA ASP A 336 0.84 -17.48 -6.34
C ASP A 336 2.36 -17.28 -6.17
N SER A 337 2.91 -16.07 -6.36
CA SER A 337 4.32 -15.81 -6.01
C SER A 337 4.41 -15.04 -4.70
N GLU A 338 5.21 -15.56 -3.76
CA GLU A 338 5.38 -15.10 -2.37
C GLU A 338 5.91 -13.66 -2.22
N ASP A 339 6.11 -12.92 -3.33
CA ASP A 339 6.55 -11.51 -3.37
C ASP A 339 5.87 -10.71 -4.50
N LEU A 340 4.54 -10.69 -4.55
CA LEU A 340 3.81 -9.77 -5.44
C LEU A 340 3.85 -8.33 -4.91
N ASN A 341 5.00 -7.69 -5.10
CA ASN A 341 5.08 -6.23 -5.19
C ASN A 341 4.47 -5.81 -6.52
N ILE A 342 3.13 -5.82 -6.61
CA ILE A 342 2.42 -5.29 -7.77
C ILE A 342 2.54 -3.76 -7.71
N GLU A 343 3.61 -3.20 -8.25
CA GLU A 343 3.64 -1.77 -8.58
C GLU A 343 2.69 -1.54 -9.77
N VAL A 344 1.50 -1.00 -9.48
CA VAL A 344 0.52 -0.69 -10.53
C VAL A 344 0.75 0.75 -11.03
N LEU A 345 0.98 0.89 -12.34
CA LEU A 345 1.03 2.17 -13.03
C LEU A 345 0.09 2.16 -14.24
N SER A 346 -0.83 3.12 -14.30
CA SER A 346 -1.66 3.38 -15.49
C SER A 346 -1.33 4.75 -16.06
N LEU A 347 -0.98 4.78 -17.35
CA LEU A 347 -0.88 5.99 -18.16
C LEU A 347 -2.08 6.02 -19.10
N SER A 348 -2.78 7.16 -19.22
CA SER A 348 -3.92 7.26 -20.15
C SER A 348 -3.98 8.57 -20.92
N ARG A 349 -4.32 8.49 -22.20
CA ARG A 349 -4.51 9.63 -23.10
C ARG A 349 -5.59 9.31 -24.13
N ARG A 350 -6.71 10.01 -24.05
CA ARG A 350 -7.90 9.75 -24.89
C ARG A 350 -8.32 8.28 -24.75
N LYS A 351 -8.32 7.53 -25.85
CA LYS A 351 -8.68 6.11 -25.90
C LYS A 351 -7.49 5.18 -25.62
N ALA A 352 -6.25 5.65 -25.67
CA ALA A 352 -5.06 4.82 -25.48
C ALA A 352 -4.59 4.81 -24.02
N GLU A 353 -4.21 3.65 -23.52
CA GLU A 353 -3.75 3.43 -22.16
C GLU A 353 -2.60 2.42 -22.11
N ILE A 354 -1.62 2.68 -21.24
CA ILE A 354 -0.53 1.75 -20.91
C ILE A 354 -0.74 1.36 -19.46
N PHE A 355 -0.82 0.06 -19.20
CA PHE A 355 -0.99 -0.49 -17.85
C PHE A 355 0.22 -1.35 -17.52
N ILE A 356 0.86 -1.09 -16.39
CA ILE A 356 2.04 -1.81 -15.92
C ILE A 356 1.68 -2.44 -14.59
N ASN A 357 1.81 -3.76 -14.50
CA ASN A 357 1.58 -4.54 -13.30
C ASN A 357 2.41 -5.83 -13.36
N GLU A 358 2.85 -6.36 -12.21
CA GLU A 358 3.49 -7.69 -12.14
C GLU A 358 4.62 -7.91 -13.16
N ARG A 359 5.46 -6.88 -13.36
CA ARG A 359 6.56 -6.93 -14.35
C ARG A 359 6.10 -7.12 -15.79
N LYS A 360 4.87 -6.71 -16.14
CA LYS A 360 4.29 -6.76 -17.49
C LYS A 360 3.91 -5.35 -17.94
N ILE A 361 3.97 -5.10 -19.25
CA ILE A 361 3.47 -3.86 -19.88
C ILE A 361 2.32 -4.23 -20.80
N ARG A 362 1.11 -3.81 -20.48
CA ARG A 362 -0.10 -4.06 -21.26
C ARG A 362 -0.55 -2.80 -21.99
N LEU A 363 -0.98 -2.95 -23.23
CA LEU A 363 -1.45 -1.83 -24.06
C LEU A 363 -2.95 -1.93 -24.28
N PHE A 364 -3.67 -0.83 -24.10
CA PHE A 364 -5.12 -0.76 -24.22
C PHE A 364 -5.56 0.32 -25.21
N TYR A 365 -6.63 0.07 -25.96
CA TYR A 365 -7.34 1.07 -26.74
C TYR A 365 -8.85 0.94 -26.58
N ASN A 366 -9.52 2.04 -26.28
CA ASN A 366 -10.96 2.09 -26.05
C ASN A 366 -11.43 0.97 -25.09
N ASN A 367 -10.67 0.76 -24.02
CA ASN A 367 -10.95 -0.22 -22.97
C ASN A 367 -10.80 -1.69 -23.42
N LYS A 368 -10.15 -1.94 -24.56
CA LYS A 368 -9.79 -3.28 -25.05
C LYS A 368 -8.29 -3.49 -24.98
N GLU A 369 -7.86 -4.61 -24.40
CA GLU A 369 -6.44 -4.97 -24.34
C GLU A 369 -5.97 -5.38 -25.74
N LEU A 370 -4.97 -4.67 -26.25
CA LEU A 370 -4.34 -4.94 -27.54
C LEU A 370 -3.32 -6.08 -27.44
N THR A 371 -2.77 -6.24 -26.24
CA THR A 371 -1.78 -7.25 -25.90
C THR A 371 -2.41 -8.45 -25.18
N GLU A 372 -1.64 -9.53 -25.03
CA GLU A 372 -2.03 -10.71 -24.27
C GLU A 372 -0.80 -11.32 -23.57
N SER A 373 -1.04 -12.19 -22.58
CA SER A 373 0.00 -12.89 -21.82
C SER A 373 1.00 -11.92 -21.16
N LEU A 374 2.26 -11.88 -21.62
CA LEU A 374 3.34 -11.06 -21.06
C LEU A 374 3.33 -9.61 -21.57
N GLY A 375 2.49 -9.29 -22.56
CA GLY A 375 2.37 -7.91 -23.04
C GLY A 375 3.51 -7.47 -23.95
N VAL A 376 4.05 -6.28 -23.71
CA VAL A 376 5.31 -5.83 -24.33
C VAL A 376 6.47 -6.56 -23.63
N ASN A 377 7.28 -7.28 -24.40
CA ASN A 377 8.33 -8.14 -23.84
C ASN A 377 9.69 -7.90 -24.51
N PHE A 378 10.77 -8.15 -23.76
CA PHE A 378 12.14 -8.20 -24.23
C PHE A 378 12.75 -9.54 -23.81
N VAL A 379 13.43 -10.19 -24.74
CA VAL A 379 14.12 -11.46 -24.55
C VAL A 379 15.51 -11.36 -25.17
N PHE A 380 16.52 -11.93 -24.55
CA PHE A 380 17.82 -12.10 -25.19
C PHE A 380 18.40 -13.48 -24.95
N VAL A 381 19.30 -13.88 -25.83
CA VAL A 381 20.03 -15.16 -25.77
C VAL A 381 21.51 -14.85 -25.57
N HIS A 382 22.10 -15.47 -24.55
CA HIS A 382 23.54 -15.38 -24.28
C HIS A 382 24.20 -16.76 -24.34
N ASN A 383 25.44 -16.87 -23.84
CA ASN A 383 26.23 -18.09 -23.88
C ASN A 383 25.42 -19.34 -23.50
N ARG A 384 25.66 -20.43 -24.24
CA ARG A 384 24.98 -21.73 -24.08
C ARG A 384 23.49 -21.74 -24.45
N ASN A 385 23.03 -20.81 -25.29
CA ASN A 385 21.65 -20.73 -25.77
C ASN A 385 20.61 -20.56 -24.64
N ILE A 386 21.00 -19.88 -23.55
CA ILE A 386 20.10 -19.59 -22.43
C ILE A 386 19.24 -18.37 -22.80
N TYR A 387 17.93 -18.51 -22.63
CA TYR A 387 16.94 -17.47 -22.88
C TYR A 387 16.62 -16.70 -21.61
N GLU A 388 16.80 -15.39 -21.68
CA GLU A 388 16.52 -14.47 -20.57
C GLU A 388 15.32 -13.60 -20.92
N ASP A 389 14.29 -13.63 -20.10
CA ASP A 389 13.04 -12.88 -20.31
C ASP A 389 12.95 -11.71 -19.32
N SER A 390 12.62 -10.51 -19.84
CA SER A 390 12.50 -9.30 -19.02
C SER A 390 11.44 -9.39 -17.92
N ASN A 391 10.46 -10.27 -18.00
CA ASN A 391 9.44 -10.44 -16.96
C ASN A 391 9.96 -11.23 -15.74
N ALA A 392 11.07 -11.98 -15.90
CA ALA A 392 11.71 -12.71 -14.81
C ALA A 392 12.59 -11.81 -13.92
N THR A 393 12.74 -10.53 -14.27
CA THR A 393 13.69 -9.61 -13.61
C THR A 393 13.07 -8.83 -12.48
N GLU A 394 13.90 -8.15 -11.69
CA GLU A 394 13.41 -7.14 -10.74
C GLU A 394 13.07 -5.85 -11.48
N TRP A 395 11.83 -5.37 -11.36
CA TRP A 395 11.37 -4.12 -11.98
C TRP A 395 11.35 -2.99 -10.96
N ARG A 396 11.81 -1.81 -11.40
CA ARG A 396 11.75 -0.57 -10.64
C ARG A 396 11.25 0.54 -11.53
N ILE A 397 10.18 1.21 -11.12
CA ILE A 397 9.72 2.42 -11.80
C ILE A 397 10.66 3.59 -11.44
N LEU A 398 11.43 4.09 -12.40
CA LEU A 398 12.39 5.18 -12.20
C LEU A 398 11.75 6.57 -12.27
N ARG A 399 10.76 6.73 -13.15
CA ARG A 399 10.08 8.01 -13.38
C ARG A 399 8.67 7.76 -13.90
N THR A 400 7.72 8.54 -13.39
CA THR A 400 6.35 8.57 -13.90
C THR A 400 5.94 10.02 -14.17
N GLY A 401 5.09 10.18 -15.18
CA GLY A 401 4.33 11.40 -15.43
C GLY A 401 3.02 11.02 -16.11
N GLU A 402 2.10 11.97 -16.29
CA GLU A 402 0.74 11.66 -16.81
C GLU A 402 0.71 10.88 -18.13
N LYS A 403 1.76 11.02 -18.96
CA LYS A 403 1.83 10.49 -20.33
C LYS A 403 3.12 9.74 -20.61
N ASN A 404 3.98 9.51 -19.61
CA ASN A 404 5.22 8.79 -19.79
C ASN A 404 5.64 8.02 -18.54
N ALA A 405 6.38 6.95 -18.75
CA ALA A 405 7.01 6.18 -17.68
C ALA A 405 8.39 5.72 -18.13
N VAL A 406 9.31 5.61 -17.16
CA VAL A 406 10.59 4.93 -17.34
C VAL A 406 10.66 3.81 -16.30
N ILE A 407 10.81 2.59 -16.78
CA ILE A 407 10.92 1.39 -15.96
C ILE A 407 12.30 0.80 -16.17
N GLU A 408 12.96 0.36 -15.12
CA GLU A 408 14.21 -0.37 -15.18
C GLU A 408 13.98 -1.82 -14.74
N ALA A 409 14.52 -2.76 -15.50
CA ALA A 409 14.48 -4.19 -15.29
C ALA A 409 15.92 -4.68 -15.10
N ASN A 410 16.22 -5.24 -13.94
CA ASN A 410 17.57 -5.71 -13.57
C ASN A 410 17.55 -7.22 -13.33
N TRP A 411 18.45 -7.93 -14.01
CA TRP A 411 18.70 -9.34 -13.73
C TRP A 411 19.62 -9.45 -12.51
N SER A 412 19.21 -10.19 -11.47
CA SER A 412 20.02 -10.34 -10.25
C SER A 412 21.36 -11.02 -10.51
N ASP A 413 21.35 -11.99 -11.42
CA ASP A 413 22.48 -12.89 -11.66
C ASP A 413 23.33 -12.47 -12.88
N LEU A 414 22.92 -11.41 -13.58
CA LEU A 414 23.59 -10.93 -14.78
C LEU A 414 23.91 -9.44 -14.66
N PRO A 415 25.09 -8.99 -15.10
CA PRO A 415 25.50 -7.59 -15.05
C PRO A 415 24.82 -6.72 -16.13
N VAL A 416 23.57 -7.01 -16.48
CA VAL A 416 22.81 -6.32 -17.54
C VAL A 416 21.56 -5.65 -16.96
N SER A 417 21.16 -4.53 -17.58
CA SER A 417 19.93 -3.83 -17.22
C SER A 417 19.18 -3.40 -18.47
N LEU A 418 17.86 -3.41 -18.39
CA LEU A 418 16.96 -2.96 -19.43
C LEU A 418 16.15 -1.77 -18.91
N LYS A 419 16.00 -0.73 -19.73
CA LYS A 419 15.07 0.36 -19.45
C LYS A 419 13.99 0.43 -20.51
N TRP A 420 12.75 0.38 -20.09
CA TRP A 420 11.57 0.70 -20.90
C TRP A 420 11.27 2.19 -20.76
N GLU A 421 11.32 2.94 -21.86
CA GLU A 421 10.80 4.30 -21.92
C GLU A 421 9.47 4.30 -22.68
N LEU A 422 8.39 4.48 -21.94
CA LEU A 422 7.02 4.39 -22.43
C LEU A 422 6.42 5.79 -22.53
N LYS A 423 5.77 6.12 -23.65
CA LYS A 423 5.12 7.41 -23.84
C LYS A 423 3.84 7.32 -24.64
N LEU A 424 2.78 7.96 -24.13
CA LEU A 424 1.52 8.13 -24.85
C LEU A 424 1.59 9.32 -25.81
N VAL A 425 1.43 9.03 -27.10
CA VAL A 425 1.37 10.02 -28.17
C VAL A 425 -0.06 10.18 -28.67
N ARG A 426 -0.33 11.18 -29.52
CA ARG A 426 -1.70 11.47 -30.00
C ARG A 426 -2.34 10.27 -30.72
N GLU A 427 -1.53 9.48 -31.41
CA GLU A 427 -1.95 8.39 -32.29
C GLU A 427 -1.69 7.00 -31.69
N GLY A 428 -1.28 6.86 -30.42
CA GLY A 428 -0.94 5.55 -29.84
C GLY A 428 0.23 5.62 -28.85
N PHE A 429 1.21 4.75 -29.04
CA PHE A 429 2.31 4.52 -28.11
C PHE A 429 3.67 4.78 -28.76
N LEU A 430 4.62 5.24 -27.95
CA LEU A 430 6.04 5.22 -28.26
C LEU A 430 6.71 4.36 -27.18
N VAL A 431 7.40 3.31 -27.63
CA VAL A 431 8.13 2.38 -26.77
C VAL A 431 9.61 2.48 -27.16
N ALA A 432 10.46 2.82 -26.21
CA ALA A 432 11.90 2.72 -26.37
C ALA A 432 12.46 1.69 -25.40
N ILE A 433 13.46 0.96 -25.86
CA ILE A 433 14.28 0.10 -25.00
C ILE A 433 15.69 0.68 -24.95
N VAL A 434 16.27 0.72 -23.76
CA VAL A 434 17.68 1.01 -23.55
C VAL A 434 18.26 -0.18 -22.80
N PHE A 435 19.02 -1.01 -23.51
CA PHE A 435 19.65 -2.19 -22.93
C PHE A 435 21.13 -1.89 -22.66
N ASN A 436 21.50 -1.89 -21.38
CA ASN A 436 22.87 -1.64 -20.94
C ASN A 436 23.52 -3.00 -20.63
N LEU A 437 24.68 -3.22 -21.23
CA LEU A 437 25.46 -4.43 -21.03
C LEU A 437 26.95 -4.08 -20.86
N PRO A 438 27.73 -4.89 -20.12
CA PRO A 438 29.16 -4.70 -20.02
C PRO A 438 29.83 -4.88 -21.38
N PRO A 439 30.99 -4.23 -21.62
CA PRO A 439 31.81 -4.52 -22.77
C PRO A 439 32.08 -6.04 -22.87
N ARG A 440 31.91 -6.60 -24.08
CA ARG A 440 32.13 -8.03 -24.40
C ARG A 440 31.14 -9.00 -23.74
N PHE A 441 30.01 -8.54 -23.21
CA PHE A 441 28.96 -9.46 -22.79
C PHE A 441 28.46 -10.28 -24.00
N PRO A 442 28.44 -11.62 -23.91
CA PRO A 442 28.26 -12.47 -25.08
C PRO A 442 26.78 -12.64 -25.43
N ILE A 443 26.26 -11.69 -26.18
CA ILE A 443 24.89 -11.75 -26.72
C ILE A 443 24.92 -12.40 -28.09
N GLN A 444 24.12 -13.44 -28.25
CA GLN A 444 23.89 -14.07 -29.54
C GLN A 444 22.72 -13.40 -30.27
N GLU A 445 21.66 -13.08 -29.52
CA GLU A 445 20.42 -12.58 -30.08
C GLU A 445 19.65 -11.72 -29.08
N MET A 446 18.97 -10.69 -29.59
CA MET A 446 17.96 -9.95 -28.82
C MET A 446 16.68 -9.88 -29.64
N LYS A 447 15.56 -10.05 -28.93
CA LYS A 447 14.22 -9.87 -29.45
C LYS A 447 13.46 -8.97 -28.50
N TRP A 448 12.66 -8.08 -29.04
CA TRP A 448 11.68 -7.37 -28.23
C TRP A 448 10.45 -7.10 -29.05
N GLY A 449 9.29 -7.03 -28.42
CA GLY A 449 8.07 -7.10 -29.18
C GLY A 449 6.81 -6.90 -28.37
N ILE A 450 5.68 -7.08 -29.04
CA ILE A 450 4.37 -7.10 -28.42
C ILE A 450 3.72 -8.46 -28.65
N LEU A 451 3.26 -9.07 -27.57
CA LEU A 451 2.43 -10.25 -27.61
C LEU A 451 0.99 -9.76 -27.76
N LEU A 452 0.40 -10.02 -28.93
CA LEU A 452 -0.88 -9.52 -29.38
C LEU A 452 -2.03 -10.37 -28.84
N ASN A 453 -3.17 -9.70 -28.62
CA ASN A 453 -4.43 -10.37 -28.44
C ASN A 453 -4.78 -11.25 -29.66
N SER A 454 -5.33 -12.44 -29.41
CA SER A 454 -5.75 -13.38 -30.45
C SER A 454 -6.76 -12.86 -31.48
N CYS A 455 -7.39 -11.69 -31.25
CA CYS A 455 -8.25 -11.04 -32.24
C CYS A 455 -7.51 -10.50 -33.49
N TYR A 456 -6.19 -10.32 -33.45
CA TYR A 456 -5.40 -9.93 -34.61
C TYR A 456 -5.09 -11.17 -35.46
N ARG A 457 -5.60 -11.18 -36.69
CA ARG A 457 -5.50 -12.35 -37.59
C ARG A 457 -4.80 -12.06 -38.90
N TYR A 458 -4.65 -10.80 -39.27
CA TYR A 458 -4.12 -10.42 -40.57
C TYR A 458 -2.97 -9.45 -40.37
N TRP A 459 -1.95 -9.57 -41.22
CA TRP A 459 -0.82 -8.67 -41.22
C TRP A 459 -0.48 -8.24 -42.65
N GLU A 460 0.10 -7.05 -42.77
CA GLU A 460 0.55 -6.45 -44.01
C GLU A 460 1.88 -5.71 -43.75
N ALA A 461 2.87 -5.90 -44.60
CA ALA A 461 4.15 -5.23 -44.51
C ALA A 461 4.70 -4.90 -45.91
N GLY A 462 4.33 -3.73 -46.44
CA GLY A 462 4.57 -3.41 -47.84
C GLY A 462 3.69 -4.26 -48.76
N ASP A 463 4.25 -4.83 -49.80
CA ASP A 463 3.48 -5.62 -50.78
C ASP A 463 3.16 -7.05 -50.32
N ILE A 464 3.68 -7.47 -49.17
CA ILE A 464 3.40 -8.78 -48.58
C ILE A 464 2.34 -8.67 -47.50
N ARG A 465 1.37 -9.59 -47.56
CA ARG A 465 0.29 -9.71 -46.60
C ARG A 465 -0.02 -11.17 -46.36
N GLY A 466 -0.59 -11.48 -45.21
CA GLY A 466 -0.98 -12.84 -44.89
C GLY A 466 -1.85 -12.94 -43.65
N TYR A 467 -2.29 -14.15 -43.39
CA TYR A 467 -2.90 -14.51 -42.13
C TYR A 467 -1.79 -14.82 -41.11
N LEU A 468 -2.03 -14.44 -39.86
CA LEU A 468 -1.29 -14.96 -38.72
C LEU A 468 -1.68 -16.44 -38.59
N PRO A 469 -0.73 -17.38 -38.77
CA PRO A 469 -1.06 -18.81 -38.76
C PRO A 469 -1.77 -19.19 -37.46
N PHE A 470 -2.82 -20.00 -37.56
CA PHE A 470 -3.30 -20.74 -36.40
C PHE A 470 -2.24 -21.79 -36.09
N PRO A 471 -1.63 -21.72 -34.91
CA PRO A 471 -0.44 -22.51 -34.68
C PRO A 471 -0.87 -23.92 -34.25
N GLU A 472 -0.71 -24.89 -35.14
CA GLU A 472 -1.03 -26.30 -34.87
C GLU A 472 0.10 -27.05 -34.13
N GLU A 473 1.28 -26.43 -33.95
CA GLU A 473 2.42 -27.04 -33.25
C GLU A 473 3.25 -26.04 -32.45
N ASN A 474 3.90 -26.54 -31.37
CA ASN A 474 4.76 -25.83 -30.40
C ASN A 474 6.06 -25.22 -30.98
N LYS A 475 6.01 -24.58 -32.16
CA LYS A 475 7.16 -23.97 -32.83
C LYS A 475 6.87 -22.50 -33.13
N TRP A 476 7.87 -21.65 -32.92
CA TRP A 476 7.84 -20.28 -33.41
C TRP A 476 8.03 -20.29 -34.93
N ILE A 477 7.05 -19.78 -35.67
CA ILE A 477 7.15 -19.64 -37.13
C ILE A 477 7.64 -18.23 -37.46
N GLU A 478 8.78 -18.12 -38.12
CA GLU A 478 9.31 -16.86 -38.62
C GLU A 478 8.65 -16.50 -39.96
N ILE A 479 8.09 -15.29 -40.03
CA ILE A 479 7.57 -14.72 -41.27
C ILE A 479 8.56 -13.65 -41.76
N PRO A 480 9.33 -13.93 -42.83
CA PRO A 480 10.39 -13.03 -43.28
C PRO A 480 9.80 -11.77 -43.93
N VAL A 481 9.92 -10.64 -43.23
CA VAL A 481 9.54 -9.32 -43.77
C VAL A 481 10.74 -8.72 -44.51
N LYS A 482 10.86 -8.97 -45.82
CA LYS A 482 11.89 -8.35 -46.67
C LYS A 482 11.49 -6.91 -47.00
N SER A 483 11.76 -5.95 -46.11
CA SER A 483 11.59 -4.54 -46.46
C SER A 483 12.93 -3.91 -46.85
N ARG A 484 12.93 -3.20 -47.98
CA ARG A 484 14.12 -2.51 -48.52
C ARG A 484 14.32 -1.10 -47.97
N ASN A 485 13.42 -0.56 -47.13
CA ASN A 485 13.60 0.64 -46.29
C ASN A 485 12.26 0.97 -45.61
N ASN A 486 12.26 1.26 -44.29
CA ASN A 486 11.10 1.61 -43.46
C ASN A 486 9.98 0.55 -43.43
N CYS A 487 10.17 -0.52 -42.65
CA CYS A 487 9.12 -1.49 -42.35
C CYS A 487 7.95 -0.80 -41.63
N ASN A 488 6.81 -0.71 -42.31
CA ASN A 488 5.52 -0.47 -41.67
C ASN A 488 4.79 -1.81 -41.60
N LEU A 489 4.71 -2.40 -40.41
CA LEU A 489 3.85 -3.56 -40.18
C LEU A 489 2.47 -3.06 -39.76
N VAL A 490 1.45 -3.49 -40.47
CA VAL A 490 0.05 -3.23 -40.14
C VAL A 490 -0.61 -4.53 -39.74
N LEU A 491 -1.31 -4.52 -38.61
CA LEU A 491 -2.01 -5.66 -38.04
C LEU A 491 -3.49 -5.33 -37.99
N TYR A 492 -4.29 -6.18 -38.62
CA TYR A 492 -5.74 -6.00 -38.65
C TYR A 492 -6.43 -7.00 -37.72
N PRO A 493 -7.36 -6.51 -36.89
CA PRO A 493 -8.20 -7.38 -36.11
C PRO A 493 -9.30 -7.98 -36.99
N GLU A 494 -9.74 -9.17 -36.60
CA GLU A 494 -10.92 -9.83 -37.17
C GLU A 494 -12.22 -9.12 -36.74
N ASN A 495 -12.21 -8.53 -35.54
CA ASN A 495 -13.34 -7.81 -34.96
C ASN A 495 -13.13 -6.28 -35.06
N GLU A 496 -14.08 -5.57 -35.65
CA GLU A 496 -14.05 -4.11 -35.81
C GLU A 496 -14.00 -3.33 -34.49
N ARG A 497 -14.28 -3.97 -33.35
CA ARG A 497 -14.15 -3.34 -32.03
C ARG A 497 -12.70 -3.08 -31.62
N PHE A 498 -11.71 -3.66 -32.31
CA PHE A 498 -10.30 -3.42 -32.08
C PHE A 498 -9.71 -2.45 -33.11
N PRO A 499 -8.70 -1.63 -32.75
CA PRO A 499 -8.05 -0.76 -33.69
C PRO A 499 -7.13 -1.53 -34.64
N VAL A 500 -6.85 -0.95 -35.80
CA VAL A 500 -5.70 -1.38 -36.61
C VAL A 500 -4.42 -0.90 -35.94
N ILE A 501 -3.46 -1.82 -35.75
CA ILE A 501 -2.15 -1.49 -35.17
C ILE A 501 -1.15 -1.31 -36.31
N GLN A 502 -0.54 -0.13 -36.40
CA GLN A 502 0.57 0.12 -37.30
C GLN A 502 1.86 0.30 -36.49
N ILE A 503 2.82 -0.59 -36.70
CA ILE A 503 4.12 -0.55 -36.04
C ILE A 503 5.17 -0.05 -37.04
N GLN A 504 5.83 1.05 -36.66
CA GLN A 504 6.87 1.68 -37.48
C GLN A 504 8.24 1.37 -36.85
N GLU A 505 9.04 0.59 -37.57
CA GLU A 505 10.37 0.16 -37.14
C GLU A 505 11.44 1.25 -37.36
N PRO A 506 12.44 1.37 -36.47
CA PRO A 506 13.65 2.16 -36.74
C PRO A 506 14.61 1.45 -37.71
N GLN A 507 15.42 2.23 -38.43
CA GLN A 507 16.28 1.79 -39.54
C GLN A 507 17.35 0.70 -39.26
N ARG A 508 17.52 0.24 -38.01
CA ARG A 508 18.67 -0.61 -37.60
C ARG A 508 18.30 -2.06 -37.25
N SER A 509 17.03 -2.37 -37.02
CA SER A 509 16.58 -3.70 -36.62
C SER A 509 16.03 -4.47 -37.82
N LYS A 510 15.94 -5.80 -37.69
CA LYS A 510 15.17 -6.63 -38.62
C LYS A 510 13.84 -6.96 -37.97
N LEU A 511 12.74 -6.48 -38.55
CA LEU A 511 11.40 -6.88 -38.13
C LEU A 511 11.21 -8.39 -38.40
N GLN A 512 10.73 -9.10 -37.38
CA GLN A 512 10.50 -10.53 -37.40
C GLN A 512 9.16 -10.85 -36.73
N LEU A 513 8.18 -11.24 -37.54
CA LEU A 513 6.89 -11.68 -37.01
C LEU A 513 7.01 -13.15 -36.58
N GLU A 514 6.60 -13.46 -35.34
CA GLU A 514 6.70 -14.82 -34.78
C GLU A 514 5.38 -15.27 -34.15
N VAL A 515 4.93 -16.49 -34.46
CA VAL A 515 3.67 -17.03 -33.88
C VAL A 515 3.95 -18.33 -33.13
N SER A 516 3.32 -18.55 -31.97
CA SER A 516 3.53 -19.73 -31.11
C SER A 516 2.24 -20.45 -30.72
N ALA A 517 2.18 -21.78 -30.89
CA ALA A 517 1.02 -22.60 -30.49
C ALA A 517 0.91 -22.85 -29.01
N SER A 518 2.04 -23.15 -28.36
CA SER A 518 2.08 -23.70 -27.01
C SER A 518 1.48 -22.76 -25.96
N LYS A 519 1.46 -21.46 -26.27
CA LYS A 519 0.95 -20.42 -25.37
C LYS A 519 -0.35 -19.77 -25.86
N GLN A 520 -0.91 -20.21 -27.00
CA GLN A 520 -2.02 -19.55 -27.69
C GLN A 520 -1.78 -18.04 -27.93
N VAL A 521 -0.52 -17.63 -28.10
CA VAL A 521 -0.16 -16.20 -28.19
C VAL A 521 0.55 -15.91 -29.50
N THR A 522 0.09 -14.86 -30.16
CA THR A 522 0.74 -14.32 -31.36
C THR A 522 1.68 -13.19 -30.95
N GLY A 523 2.92 -13.18 -31.42
CA GLY A 523 3.88 -12.13 -31.09
C GLY A 523 4.38 -11.38 -32.33
N VAL A 524 4.63 -10.09 -32.17
CA VAL A 524 5.39 -9.34 -33.16
C VAL A 524 6.69 -8.95 -32.51
N PHE A 525 7.81 -9.46 -33.04
CA PHE A 525 9.12 -9.20 -32.48
C PHE A 525 10.01 -8.41 -33.45
N PHE A 526 10.92 -7.66 -32.87
CA PHE A 526 11.99 -6.97 -33.54
C PHE A 526 13.25 -7.71 -33.15
N ARG A 527 13.87 -8.37 -34.12
CA ARG A 527 15.12 -9.09 -33.92
C ARG A 527 16.28 -8.15 -34.19
N CYS A 528 17.13 -7.99 -33.19
CA CYS A 528 18.37 -7.26 -33.31
C CYS A 528 19.53 -8.21 -32.99
N VAL A 529 20.45 -8.36 -33.94
CA VAL A 529 21.73 -9.02 -33.71
C VAL A 529 22.76 -7.92 -33.45
N PRO A 530 23.26 -7.77 -32.21
CA PRO A 530 24.23 -6.73 -31.91
C PRO A 530 25.52 -7.00 -32.70
N ARG A 531 26.09 -5.96 -33.33
CA ARG A 531 27.42 -6.08 -33.94
C ARG A 531 28.43 -6.28 -32.82
N THR A 532 29.15 -7.39 -32.87
CA THR A 532 30.21 -7.70 -31.90
C THR A 532 31.22 -6.54 -31.83
N GLY A 533 31.43 -6.01 -30.61
CA GLY A 533 32.58 -5.16 -30.30
C GLY A 533 32.39 -3.64 -30.25
N SER A 534 31.19 -3.04 -30.33
CA SER A 534 31.11 -1.55 -30.44
C SER A 534 30.04 -0.77 -29.65
N ALA A 535 29.26 -1.36 -28.73
CA ALA A 535 28.43 -0.54 -27.84
C ALA A 535 28.18 -1.19 -26.47
N SER A 536 28.35 -0.41 -25.39
CA SER A 536 27.90 -0.73 -24.02
C SER A 536 26.40 -0.47 -23.81
N ILE A 537 25.78 0.29 -24.72
CA ILE A 537 24.38 0.69 -24.64
C ILE A 537 23.74 0.51 -26.01
N LEU A 538 22.70 -0.32 -26.07
CA LEU A 538 21.83 -0.46 -27.23
C LEU A 538 20.53 0.32 -26.98
N ARG A 539 20.10 1.13 -27.94
CA ARG A 539 18.85 1.88 -27.85
C ARG A 539 18.02 1.71 -29.10
N GLU A 540 16.84 1.13 -28.94
CA GLU A 540 15.85 0.99 -30.01
C GLU A 540 14.58 1.76 -29.65
N ARG A 541 13.89 2.28 -30.66
CA ARG A 541 12.68 3.08 -30.52
C ARG A 541 11.65 2.69 -31.56
N VAL A 542 10.46 2.33 -31.13
CA VAL A 542 9.35 2.02 -32.01
C VAL A 542 8.14 2.87 -31.68
N ARG A 543 7.44 3.22 -32.75
CA ARG A 543 6.16 3.91 -32.69
C ARG A 543 5.06 2.93 -33.07
N ILE A 544 4.10 2.76 -32.16
CA ILE A 544 2.89 1.97 -32.36
C ILE A 544 1.74 2.96 -32.55
N LYS A 545 1.22 3.06 -33.77
CA LYS A 545 0.06 3.88 -34.11
C LYS A 545 -1.21 3.03 -34.09
N LEU A 546 -2.30 3.62 -33.64
CA LEU A 546 -3.62 3.02 -33.57
C LEU A 546 -4.56 3.79 -34.49
N ARG A 547 -5.27 3.08 -35.36
CA ARG A 547 -6.28 3.65 -36.25
C ARG A 547 -7.65 3.00 -35.98
N SER A 548 -8.73 3.78 -36.13
CA SER A 548 -10.08 3.20 -36.09
C SER A 548 -10.23 2.22 -37.25
N SER A 549 -10.87 1.08 -37.00
CA SER A 549 -11.26 0.08 -38.00
C SER A 549 -12.28 0.62 -39.02
N GLU A 550 -13.04 1.66 -38.64
CA GLU A 550 -14.08 2.29 -39.47
C GLU A 550 -13.53 3.05 -40.69
N ASN A 551 -12.22 3.32 -40.76
CA ASN A 551 -11.58 4.01 -41.89
C ASN A 551 -10.93 3.02 -42.87
N LYS A 552 -11.61 1.93 -43.22
CA LYS A 552 -11.09 0.85 -44.10
C LYS A 552 -11.17 1.15 -45.61
N ASN A 553 -11.60 2.35 -46.02
CA ASN A 553 -11.63 2.76 -47.44
C ASN A 553 -10.41 3.58 -47.84
#